data_AF-A0A7J8LX82-F1
#
_entry.id   AF-A0A7J8LX82-F1
#
_cell.length_a   1.000
_cell.length_b   1.000
_cell.length_c   1.000
_cell.angle_alpha   90.00
_cell.angle_beta   90.00
_cell.angle_gamma   90.00
#
_symmetry.space_group_name_H-M   'P 1'
#
loop_
_entity.id
_entity.type
_entity.pdbx_description
1 polymer ?
#
loop_
_entity_poly.entity_id
_entity_poly.type
_entity_poly.pdbx_seq_one_letter_code
_entity_poly.pdbx_strand_id
1 'polypeptide(L)'
;MSISSNKSVVVRQVFAEDLDNELLMIKAAILSLSLSDAQGNLPDFDSPFSYVWEFNFRDFDINRDCYASDSIELLKRQGIDFEKNKEKGIDSKDFAKKFWDYGLLFNCYGLKSITWITFHGTYDFGFMLKILTQS
;
A
#
# COMPACT_ATOMS: atom_id res chain seq x y z
N MET A 1 -24.97 -8.92 17.31
CA MET A 1 -24.31 -10.11 16.76
C MET A 1 -22.94 -10.18 17.41
N SER A 2 -22.70 -11.15 18.30
CA SER A 2 -21.47 -11.22 19.09
C SER A 2 -20.32 -11.77 18.24
N ILE A 3 -19.17 -11.11 18.31
CA ILE A 3 -17.93 -11.62 17.74
C ILE A 3 -17.19 -12.30 18.89
N SER A 4 -17.35 -13.61 18.98
CA SER A 4 -16.43 -14.46 19.74
C SER A 4 -15.20 -14.69 18.87
N SER A 5 -14.15 -13.91 19.11
CA SER A 5 -12.80 -14.26 18.68
C SER A 5 -11.83 -13.77 19.73
N ASN A 6 -11.38 -14.72 20.55
CA ASN A 6 -10.40 -14.51 21.61
C ASN A 6 -8.99 -14.42 20.98
N LYS A 7 -8.77 -13.43 20.11
CA LYS A 7 -7.45 -13.07 19.58
C LYS A 7 -7.16 -11.64 19.99
N SER A 8 -6.19 -11.48 20.89
CA SER A 8 -5.65 -10.18 21.25
C SER A 8 -5.05 -9.52 20.01
N VAL A 9 -5.74 -8.51 19.48
CA VAL A 9 -5.15 -7.60 18.50
C VAL A 9 -4.26 -6.64 19.28
N VAL A 10 -2.94 -6.82 19.19
CA VAL A 10 -1.99 -5.86 19.74
C VAL A 10 -1.89 -4.70 18.76
N VAL A 11 -2.70 -3.66 18.98
CA VAL A 11 -2.49 -2.37 18.32
C VAL A 11 -1.36 -1.68 19.09
N ARG A 12 -0.13 -1.76 18.58
CA ARG A 12 0.95 -0.90 19.08
C ARG A 12 0.69 0.52 18.56
N GLN A 13 0.19 1.38 19.43
CA GLN A 13 0.24 2.82 19.19
C GLN A 13 1.69 3.26 19.35
N VAL A 14 2.35 3.51 18.21
CA VAL A 14 3.63 4.22 18.17
C VAL A 14 3.27 5.69 17.98
N PHE A 15 3.47 6.50 19.01
CA PHE A 15 3.43 7.95 18.89
C PHE A 15 4.79 8.37 18.34
N ALA A 16 4.86 8.77 17.06
CA ALA A 16 6.00 9.48 16.52
C ALA A 16 5.71 10.97 16.64
N GLU A 17 6.63 11.73 17.23
CA GLU A 17 6.52 13.18 17.39
C GLU A 17 6.66 13.94 16.07
N ASP A 18 6.96 13.26 14.94
CA ASP A 18 6.94 13.85 13.60
C ASP A 18 6.62 12.81 12.50
N LEU A 19 5.44 12.20 12.60
CA LEU A 19 4.94 11.16 11.66
C LEU A 19 4.89 11.65 10.20
N ASP A 20 4.78 12.97 10.00
CA ASP A 20 4.55 13.61 8.70
C ASP A 20 5.78 13.59 7.79
N ASN A 21 7.02 13.57 8.30
CA ASN A 21 8.23 13.50 7.46
C ASN A 21 8.79 12.08 7.35
N GLU A 22 8.63 11.25 8.37
CA GLU A 22 9.31 9.96 8.45
C GLU A 22 8.63 8.85 7.65
N LEU A 23 7.29 8.82 7.64
CA LEU A 23 6.52 7.85 6.85
C LEU A 23 6.43 8.24 5.37
N LEU A 24 6.53 9.53 5.06
CA LEU A 24 6.24 10.10 3.74
C LEU A 24 7.23 9.65 2.65
N MET A 25 8.49 9.51 3.03
CA MET A 25 9.56 9.12 2.10
C MET A 25 9.52 7.63 1.75
N ILE A 26 8.99 6.78 2.64
CA ILE A 26 9.14 5.32 2.53
C ILE A 26 7.88 4.60 2.07
N LYS A 27 6.70 5.24 2.18
CA LYS A 27 5.49 4.78 1.45
C LYS A 27 5.71 4.71 -0.07
N ALA A 28 6.79 5.31 -0.57
CA ALA A 28 7.20 5.16 -1.95
C ALA A 28 7.69 3.77 -2.38
N ALA A 29 8.16 2.96 -1.43
CA ALA A 29 8.68 1.64 -1.72
C ALA A 29 7.57 0.57 -1.77
N ILE A 30 6.44 0.78 -1.09
CA ILE A 30 5.42 -0.26 -0.88
C ILE A 30 4.01 0.33 -0.91
N LEU A 31 3.12 -0.29 -1.69
CA LEU A 31 1.69 0.00 -1.71
C LEU A 31 0.90 -1.27 -1.36
N SER A 32 0.14 -1.23 -0.27
CA SER A 32 -0.84 -2.27 0.05
C SER A 32 -2.22 -1.91 -0.51
N LEU A 33 -2.83 -2.83 -1.26
CA LEU A 33 -4.16 -2.68 -1.82
C LEU A 33 -5.03 -3.87 -1.44
N SER A 34 -6.24 -3.57 -0.97
CA SER A 34 -7.28 -4.56 -0.72
C SER A 34 -8.50 -4.23 -1.54
N LEU A 35 -9.12 -5.24 -2.14
CA LEU A 35 -10.40 -5.13 -2.82
C LEU A 35 -11.44 -5.84 -1.97
N SER A 36 -12.62 -5.26 -1.82
CA SER A 36 -13.75 -5.92 -1.19
C SER A 36 -15.06 -5.58 -1.89
N ASP A 37 -16.04 -6.48 -1.79
CA ASP A 37 -17.42 -6.13 -2.12
C ASP A 37 -18.04 -5.19 -1.06
N ALA A 38 -19.31 -4.81 -1.28
CA ALA A 38 -20.04 -3.92 -0.38
C ALA A 38 -20.35 -4.55 0.99
N GLN A 39 -20.17 -5.86 1.13
CA GLN A 39 -20.34 -6.61 2.38
C GLN A 39 -19.00 -6.80 3.12
N GLY A 40 -17.89 -6.38 2.51
CA GLY A 40 -16.54 -6.53 3.07
C GLY A 40 -15.89 -7.87 2.76
N ASN A 41 -16.44 -8.67 1.84
CA ASN A 41 -15.81 -9.92 1.43
C ASN A 41 -14.62 -9.62 0.51
N LEU A 42 -13.49 -10.24 0.80
CA LEU A 42 -12.29 -10.17 -0.01
C LEU A 42 -12.38 -11.14 -1.21
N PRO A 43 -11.69 -10.86 -2.33
CA PRO A 43 -11.61 -11.79 -3.44
C PRO A 43 -10.98 -13.11 -2.98
N ASP A 44 -11.57 -14.21 -3.43
CA ASP A 44 -11.14 -15.57 -3.09
C ASP A 44 -10.78 -16.44 -4.32
N PHE A 45 -11.12 -15.99 -5.53
CA PHE A 45 -10.83 -16.66 -6.81
C PHE A 45 -11.20 -18.15 -6.81
N ASP A 46 -12.36 -18.50 -6.24
CA ASP A 46 -12.83 -19.88 -6.07
C ASP A 46 -11.87 -20.78 -5.26
N SER A 47 -11.05 -20.15 -4.39
CA SER A 47 -10.11 -20.81 -3.50
C SER A 47 -10.56 -20.68 -2.03
N PRO A 48 -10.00 -21.49 -1.10
CA PRO A 48 -10.29 -21.36 0.33
C PRO A 48 -9.56 -20.16 0.98
N PHE A 49 -8.90 -19.30 0.20
CA PHE A 49 -8.11 -18.19 0.69
C PHE A 49 -8.68 -16.85 0.24
N SER A 50 -8.49 -15.83 1.05
CA SER A 50 -8.76 -14.44 0.67
C SER A 50 -7.47 -13.72 0.34
N TYR A 51 -7.53 -12.81 -0.62
CA TYR A 51 -6.35 -12.15 -1.15
C TYR A 51 -6.34 -10.65 -0.85
N VAL A 52 -5.16 -10.20 -0.44
CA VAL A 52 -4.76 -8.79 -0.38
C VAL A 52 -3.41 -8.67 -1.08
N TRP A 53 -3.16 -7.53 -1.70
CA TRP A 53 -1.95 -7.33 -2.48
C TRP A 53 -1.03 -6.32 -1.80
N GLU A 54 0.26 -6.64 -1.83
CA GLU A 54 1.31 -5.70 -1.50
C GLU A 54 2.24 -5.58 -2.71
N PHE A 55 2.28 -4.38 -3.27
CA PHE A 55 3.13 -4.04 -4.40
C PHE A 55 4.42 -3.43 -3.86
N ASN A 56 5.54 -4.10 -4.15
CA ASN A 56 6.87 -3.66 -3.79
C ASN A 56 7.52 -3.00 -5.02
N PHE A 57 7.93 -1.75 -4.89
CA PHE A 57 8.48 -0.95 -5.99
C PHE A 57 10.01 -0.91 -5.97
N ARG A 58 10.61 -0.85 -7.15
CA ARG A 58 12.06 -0.75 -7.32
C ARG A 58 12.60 0.68 -7.33
N ASP A 59 11.71 1.66 -7.36
CA ASP A 59 12.03 3.07 -7.54
C ASP A 59 12.82 3.66 -6.36
N PHE A 60 12.63 3.10 -5.16
CA PHE A 60 13.30 3.51 -3.93
C PHE A 60 14.68 2.86 -3.79
N ASP A 61 15.72 3.67 -3.60
CA ASP A 61 17.09 3.25 -3.35
C ASP A 61 17.63 3.87 -2.06
N ILE A 62 17.91 3.03 -1.06
CA ILE A 62 18.45 3.44 0.24
C ILE A 62 19.79 4.17 0.13
N ASN A 63 20.52 4.04 -0.98
CA ASN A 63 21.81 4.70 -1.16
C ASN A 63 21.70 6.06 -1.87
N ARG A 64 20.53 6.38 -2.45
CA ARG A 64 20.32 7.56 -3.29
C ARG A 64 19.26 8.48 -2.72
N ASP A 65 18.16 7.91 -2.24
CA ASP A 65 16.97 8.66 -1.88
C ASP A 65 17.00 9.08 -0.41
N CYS A 66 16.37 10.21 -0.09
CA CYS A 66 16.25 10.64 1.30
C CYS A 66 15.23 9.77 2.03
N TYR A 67 15.52 9.40 3.27
CA TYR A 67 14.64 8.61 4.12
C TYR A 67 14.85 8.94 5.60
N ALA A 68 13.84 8.64 6.42
CA ALA A 68 14.00 8.63 7.86
C ALA A 68 14.57 7.29 8.32
N SER A 69 15.70 7.34 9.03
CA SER A 69 16.43 6.14 9.47
C SER A 69 15.55 5.22 10.33
N ASP A 70 14.78 5.81 11.26
CA ASP A 70 13.91 5.07 12.19
C ASP A 70 12.80 4.31 11.45
N SER A 71 12.27 4.90 10.37
CA SER A 71 11.24 4.26 9.56
C SER A 71 11.81 3.15 8.65
N ILE A 72 13.04 3.30 8.11
CA ILE A 72 13.71 2.20 7.40
C ILE A 72 13.99 1.04 8.36
N GLU A 73 14.46 1.33 9.57
CA GLU A 73 14.75 0.29 10.55
C GLU A 73 13.48 -0.45 10.96
N LEU A 74 12.38 0.27 11.19
CA LEU A 74 11.07 -0.31 11.48
C LEU A 74 10.63 -1.28 10.36
N LEU A 75 10.74 -0.86 9.10
CA LEU A 75 10.30 -1.68 7.96
C LEU A 75 11.20 -2.90 7.74
N LYS A 76 12.52 -2.75 7.92
CA LYS A 76 13.45 -3.91 7.94
C LYS A 76 13.05 -4.91 9.04
N ARG A 77 12.71 -4.43 10.23
CA ARG A 77 12.21 -5.28 11.34
C ARG A 77 10.87 -5.94 11.02
N GLN A 78 10.03 -5.32 10.18
CA GLN A 78 8.78 -5.89 9.66
C GLN A 78 9.00 -6.88 8.51
N GLY A 79 10.25 -7.07 8.05
CA GLY A 79 10.61 -8.06 7.04
C GLY A 79 10.75 -7.50 5.63
N ILE A 80 10.76 -6.18 5.45
CA ILE A 80 10.98 -5.55 4.15
C ILE A 80 12.45 -5.65 3.76
N ASP A 81 12.68 -6.18 2.56
CA ASP A 81 13.99 -6.30 1.93
C ASP A 81 14.13 -5.27 0.79
N PHE A 82 14.74 -4.13 1.12
CA PHE A 82 14.92 -3.01 0.20
C PHE A 82 15.85 -3.34 -0.98
N GLU A 83 16.85 -4.22 -0.79
CA GLU A 83 17.72 -4.63 -1.88
C GLU A 83 16.97 -5.53 -2.85
N LYS A 84 16.18 -6.47 -2.34
CA LYS A 84 15.28 -7.28 -3.18
C LYS A 84 14.25 -6.43 -3.92
N ASN A 85 13.71 -5.39 -3.28
CA ASN A 85 12.80 -4.45 -3.93
C ASN A 85 13.49 -3.69 -5.06
N LYS A 86 14.71 -3.21 -4.88
CA LYS A 86 15.50 -2.55 -5.93
C LYS A 86 15.79 -3.46 -7.13
N GLU A 87 16.09 -4.73 -6.87
CA GLU A 87 16.41 -5.72 -7.91
C GLU A 87 15.18 -6.24 -8.65
N LYS A 88 14.11 -6.59 -7.91
CA LYS A 88 12.95 -7.37 -8.40
C LYS A 88 11.61 -6.65 -8.26
N GLY A 89 11.60 -5.48 -7.64
CA GLY A 89 10.39 -4.68 -7.47
C GLY A 89 9.83 -4.19 -8.80
N ILE A 90 8.57 -3.80 -8.73
CA ILE A 90 7.80 -3.30 -9.87
C ILE A 90 8.27 -1.88 -10.18
N ASP A 91 8.41 -1.55 -11.45
CA ASP A 91 8.58 -0.16 -11.87
C ASP A 91 7.25 0.60 -11.67
N SER A 92 7.27 1.67 -10.88
CA SER A 92 6.07 2.43 -10.54
C SER A 92 5.32 2.95 -11.79
N LYS A 93 6.01 3.19 -12.90
CA LYS A 93 5.40 3.64 -14.17
C LYS A 93 4.66 2.53 -14.87
N ASP A 94 5.24 1.34 -14.90
CA ASP A 94 4.57 0.16 -15.45
C ASP A 94 3.34 -0.19 -14.61
N PHE A 95 3.43 -0.08 -13.29
CA PHE A 95 2.30 -0.22 -12.39
C PHE A 95 1.20 0.79 -12.71
N ALA A 96 1.53 2.09 -12.79
CA ALA A 96 0.58 3.15 -13.07
C ALA A 96 -0.14 2.94 -14.41
N LYS A 97 0.60 2.55 -15.46
CA LYS A 97 0.03 2.24 -16.76
C LYS A 97 -0.96 1.08 -16.67
N LYS A 98 -0.60 -0.01 -15.99
CA LYS A 98 -1.50 -1.16 -15.80
C LYS A 98 -2.73 -0.79 -15.00
N PHE A 99 -2.56 -0.03 -13.93
CA PHE A 99 -3.65 0.44 -13.08
C PHE A 99 -4.67 1.29 -13.86
N TRP A 100 -4.17 2.11 -14.78
CA TRP A 100 -4.98 2.85 -15.75
C TRP A 100 -5.70 1.93 -16.73
N ASP A 101 -4.97 1.00 -17.37
CA ASP A 101 -5.50 0.05 -18.35
C ASP A 101 -6.62 -0.84 -17.75
N TYR A 102 -6.52 -1.18 -16.46
CA TYR A 102 -7.54 -1.95 -15.71
C TYR A 102 -8.73 -1.12 -15.20
N GLY A 103 -8.74 0.20 -15.42
CA GLY A 103 -9.88 1.07 -15.05
C GLY A 103 -10.06 1.27 -13.54
N LEU A 104 -9.00 1.11 -12.75
CA LEU A 104 -9.08 1.21 -11.29
C LEU A 104 -9.05 2.67 -10.79
N LEU A 105 -8.53 3.62 -11.58
CA LEU A 105 -8.35 5.02 -11.20
C LEU A 105 -9.61 5.89 -11.26
N PHE A 106 -10.34 5.73 -12.35
CA PHE A 106 -11.53 6.48 -12.68
C PHE A 106 -12.56 5.46 -13.13
N ASN A 107 -13.85 5.73 -12.90
CA ASN A 107 -14.98 4.93 -13.42
C ASN A 107 -15.04 4.99 -14.96
N CYS A 108 -13.95 4.64 -15.63
CA CYS A 108 -13.82 4.52 -17.06
C CYS A 108 -14.34 3.14 -17.43
N TYR A 109 -15.12 3.07 -18.52
CA TYR A 109 -15.66 1.81 -19.07
C TYR A 109 -16.82 1.18 -18.28
N GLY A 110 -17.56 1.93 -17.47
CA GLY A 110 -18.84 1.47 -16.92
C GLY A 110 -18.73 0.48 -15.76
N LEU A 111 -17.54 0.35 -15.16
CA LEU A 111 -17.37 -0.31 -13.86
C LEU A 111 -18.23 0.44 -12.82
N LYS A 112 -18.94 -0.33 -11.98
CA LYS A 112 -19.68 0.19 -10.80
C LYS A 112 -18.79 1.11 -9.98
N SER A 113 -19.40 2.10 -9.32
CA SER A 113 -18.70 3.07 -8.46
C SER A 113 -17.67 2.40 -7.55
N ILE A 114 -16.38 2.67 -7.77
CA ILE A 114 -15.31 2.28 -6.85
C ILE A 114 -15.34 3.24 -5.66
N THR A 115 -15.36 2.70 -4.45
CA THR A 115 -15.24 3.46 -3.20
C THR A 115 -13.85 3.25 -2.62
N TRP A 116 -13.07 4.33 -2.53
CA TRP A 116 -11.75 4.33 -1.91
C TRP A 116 -11.87 4.47 -0.39
N ILE A 117 -11.26 3.55 0.35
CA ILE A 117 -11.17 3.59 1.82
C ILE A 117 -9.70 3.69 2.19
N THR A 118 -9.37 4.66 3.04
CA THR A 118 -8.01 4.92 3.52
C THR A 118 -8.03 5.26 5.01
N PHE A 119 -6.97 4.96 5.75
CA PHE A 119 -6.84 5.30 7.17
C PHE A 119 -5.68 6.29 7.36
N HIS A 120 -5.92 7.46 7.96
CA HIS A 120 -5.00 8.62 7.90
C HIS A 120 -4.56 8.98 6.46
N GLY A 121 -5.49 8.85 5.52
CA GLY A 121 -5.17 8.62 4.11
C GLY A 121 -4.94 9.83 3.22
N THR A 122 -4.85 11.05 3.74
CA THR A 122 -4.49 12.22 2.90
C THR A 122 -3.14 11.99 2.20
N TYR A 123 -2.20 11.38 2.92
CA TYR A 123 -0.87 11.08 2.39
C TYR A 123 -0.82 9.80 1.57
N ASP A 124 -1.50 8.74 2.00
CA ASP A 124 -1.59 7.48 1.23
C ASP A 124 -2.24 7.73 -0.13
N PHE A 125 -3.32 8.52 -0.14
CA PHE A 125 -3.99 8.89 -1.37
C PHE A 125 -3.14 9.83 -2.23
N GLY A 126 -2.45 10.81 -1.62
CA GLY A 126 -1.53 11.68 -2.34
C GLY A 126 -0.37 10.93 -2.98
N PHE A 127 0.18 9.93 -2.30
CA PHE A 127 1.25 9.09 -2.82
C PHE A 127 0.75 8.13 -3.91
N MET A 128 -0.40 7.49 -3.69
CA MET A 128 -1.07 6.72 -4.73
C MET A 128 -1.30 7.57 -5.97
N LEU A 129 -1.84 8.79 -5.83
CA LEU A 129 -1.99 9.73 -6.93
C LEU A 129 -0.64 10.02 -7.59
N LYS A 130 0.42 10.31 -6.83
CA LYS A 130 1.76 10.55 -7.37
C LYS A 130 2.26 9.41 -8.26
N ILE A 131 2.16 8.16 -7.82
CA ILE A 131 2.51 6.99 -8.66
C ILE A 131 1.68 7.01 -9.94
N LEU A 132 0.38 7.22 -9.80
CA LEU A 132 -0.58 7.07 -10.89
C LEU A 132 -0.55 8.22 -11.90
N THR A 133 -0.16 9.43 -11.47
CA THR A 133 -0.07 10.64 -12.30
C THR A 133 1.33 10.95 -12.76
N GLN A 134 2.36 10.24 -12.26
CA GLN A 134 3.76 10.42 -12.65
C GLN A 134 4.28 11.85 -12.41
N SER A 135 3.73 12.55 -11.42
CA SER A 135 3.98 13.98 -11.11
C SER A 135 5.01 14.22 -10.01
#